data_AF-A0A2S3QTK3-F1
#
_entry.id   AF-A0A2S3QTK3-F1
#
_cell.length_a   1.000
_cell.length_b   1.000
_cell.length_c   1.000
_cell.angle_alpha   90.00
_cell.angle_beta   90.00
_cell.angle_gamma   90.00
#
_symmetry.space_group_name_H-M   'P 1'
#
loop_
_entity.id
_entity.type
_entity.pdbx_description
1 polymer ?
#
loop_
_entity_poly.entity_id
_entity_poly.type
_entity_poly.pdbx_seq_one_letter_code
_entity_poly.pdbx_strand_id
1 'polypeptide(L)'
;MALTFITGLVILILNYKWVIKKSLAMAGVRIEQVEKISIGHWALHNLSYQIDEKNILKIKSVNIDFLEIDVDAKNIDRYLQALNSKIKVRAQEIQLQKFKLKSMNCFVHKKEGTIIEVSQIFIPDFGSKNRGNLTFNLVNLEDIRFKYNDLDINNVIKYFDASLGLSGLININAQVNGDIKASVSGKNLVLKGFRVDDVITNFLDTRNIGIIDAAAVLALGPIGLLYTSAASLGQTIGGFRGGDTNLKQVNAAITLTGDLIIFEDVAVATQEHLIIAQGGANIEKQTFKDLVVSVIDEKYCPELQQIIKGTFSKPEISKTKAFLDTATAPVSSVTSSTFQFVGVGKCKPIYKGVVKHPELE
;
A
#
# COMPACT_ATOMS: atom_id res chain seq x y z
N MET A 1 -15.24 53.59 9.26
CA MET A 1 -14.94 52.19 9.61
C MET A 1 -15.76 51.19 8.78
N ALA A 2 -17.08 51.37 8.62
CA ALA A 2 -17.89 50.55 7.70
C ALA A 2 -17.52 50.74 6.21
N LEU A 3 -17.23 51.97 5.79
CA LEU A 3 -16.85 52.29 4.41
C LEU A 3 -15.47 51.72 4.00
N THR A 4 -14.52 51.62 4.95
CA THR A 4 -13.20 51.00 4.75
C THR A 4 -13.26 49.47 4.73
N PHE A 5 -14.20 48.86 5.45
CA PHE A 5 -14.44 47.42 5.40
C PHE A 5 -15.15 47.00 4.09
N ILE A 6 -16.13 47.80 3.64
CA ILE A 6 -16.85 47.58 2.37
C ILE A 6 -15.92 47.80 1.17
N THR A 7 -15.07 48.84 1.19
CA THR A 7 -14.06 49.04 0.13
C THR A 7 -12.99 47.97 0.15
N GLY A 8 -12.54 47.51 1.32
CA GLY A 8 -11.63 46.36 1.45
C GLY A 8 -12.23 45.06 0.90
N LEU A 9 -13.51 44.80 1.18
CA LEU A 9 -14.25 43.66 0.66
C LEU A 9 -14.45 43.77 -0.86
N VAL A 10 -14.82 44.95 -1.38
CA VAL A 10 -14.99 45.21 -2.82
C VAL A 10 -13.66 45.06 -3.58
N ILE A 11 -12.52 45.48 -3.01
CA ILE A 11 -11.19 45.25 -3.59
C ILE A 11 -10.84 43.75 -3.59
N LEU A 12 -11.18 43.02 -2.52
CA LEU A 12 -11.00 41.56 -2.45
C LEU A 12 -11.86 40.82 -3.49
N ILE A 13 -13.08 41.33 -3.74
CA ILE A 13 -14.04 40.80 -4.71
C ILE A 13 -13.60 41.12 -6.15
N LEU A 14 -13.15 42.35 -6.42
CA LEU A 14 -12.70 42.79 -7.75
C LEU A 14 -11.38 42.14 -8.16
N ASN A 15 -10.51 41.82 -7.20
CA ASN A 15 -9.20 41.21 -7.43
C ASN A 15 -9.13 39.75 -6.96
N TYR A 16 -10.24 38.99 -7.09
CA TYR A 16 -10.29 37.60 -6.66
C TYR A 16 -9.14 36.75 -7.25
N LYS A 17 -8.74 36.99 -8.52
CA LYS A 17 -7.57 36.32 -9.13
C LYS A 17 -6.28 36.57 -8.34
N TRP A 18 -6.06 37.83 -7.94
CA TRP A 18 -4.89 38.21 -7.15
C TRP A 18 -4.95 37.61 -5.74
N VAL A 19 -6.13 37.62 -5.09
CA VAL A 19 -6.32 37.01 -3.76
C VAL A 19 -6.08 35.51 -3.80
N ILE A 20 -6.61 34.80 -4.79
CA ILE A 20 -6.37 33.35 -4.98
C ILE A 20 -4.88 33.09 -5.21
N LYS A 21 -4.26 33.85 -6.12
CA LYS A 21 -2.83 33.70 -6.41
C LYS A 21 -1.96 34.00 -5.18
N LYS A 22 -2.29 35.03 -4.40
CA LYS A 22 -1.59 35.40 -3.15
C LYS A 22 -1.79 34.37 -2.05
N SER A 23 -3.02 33.93 -1.79
CA SER A 23 -3.32 32.93 -0.76
C SER A 23 -2.65 31.60 -1.07
N LEU A 24 -2.69 31.16 -2.33
CA LEU A 24 -1.99 29.95 -2.78
C LEU A 24 -0.47 30.15 -2.73
N ALA A 25 0.06 31.32 -3.08
CA ALA A 25 1.49 31.62 -2.92
C ALA A 25 1.94 31.63 -1.45
N MET A 26 1.10 32.09 -0.52
CA MET A 26 1.38 31.99 0.93
C MET A 26 1.40 30.55 1.41
N ALA A 27 0.61 29.67 0.78
CA ALA A 27 0.67 28.23 0.99
C ALA A 27 1.81 27.55 0.21
N GLY A 28 2.73 28.30 -0.43
CA GLY A 28 3.86 27.76 -1.19
C GLY A 28 3.52 27.31 -2.62
N VAL A 29 2.30 27.54 -3.09
CA VAL A 29 1.83 27.13 -4.42
C VAL A 29 2.04 28.28 -5.42
N ARG A 30 2.72 27.99 -6.53
CA ARG A 30 2.88 28.90 -7.66
C ARG A 30 1.85 28.57 -8.74
N ILE A 31 1.12 29.58 -9.21
CA ILE A 31 0.13 29.44 -10.28
C ILE A 31 0.37 30.52 -11.31
N GLU A 32 0.43 30.10 -12.57
CA GLU A 32 0.63 31.02 -13.69
C GLU A 32 -0.66 31.78 -13.96
N GLN A 33 -1.75 31.05 -14.17
CA GLN A 33 -3.04 31.60 -14.60
C GLN A 33 -4.22 31.06 -13.79
N VAL A 34 -5.11 31.98 -13.42
CA VAL A 34 -6.40 31.71 -12.78
C VAL A 34 -7.50 32.26 -13.69
N GLU A 35 -8.40 31.38 -14.10
CA GLU A 35 -9.55 31.70 -14.92
C GLU A 35 -10.84 31.39 -14.15
N LYS A 36 -11.69 32.41 -13.98
CA LYS A 36 -13.05 32.21 -13.51
C LYS A 36 -13.92 32.02 -14.73
N ILE A 37 -14.42 30.81 -14.91
CA ILE A 37 -15.28 30.48 -16.04
C ILE A 37 -16.72 30.90 -15.72
N SER A 38 -17.18 30.64 -14.50
CA SER A 38 -18.46 31.16 -13.99
C SER A 38 -18.46 31.28 -12.46
N ILE A 39 -19.59 31.72 -11.89
CA ILE A 39 -19.77 31.70 -10.42
C ILE A 39 -19.71 30.24 -9.96
N GLY A 40 -18.83 29.94 -9.01
CA GLY A 40 -18.65 28.58 -8.53
C GLY A 40 -17.92 27.64 -9.48
N HIS A 41 -17.38 28.09 -10.62
CA HIS A 41 -16.58 27.26 -11.52
C HIS A 41 -15.26 27.93 -11.92
N TRP A 42 -14.14 27.40 -11.42
CA TRP A 42 -12.81 27.97 -11.60
C TRP A 42 -11.88 26.98 -12.29
N ALA A 43 -11.01 27.50 -13.16
CA ALA A 43 -9.91 26.76 -13.76
C ALA A 43 -8.57 27.39 -13.35
N LEU A 44 -7.68 26.57 -12.82
CA LEU A 44 -6.31 26.93 -12.49
C LEU A 44 -5.39 26.25 -13.50
N HIS A 45 -4.43 26.99 -14.05
CA HIS A 45 -3.50 26.47 -15.05
C HIS A 45 -2.05 26.56 -14.55
N ASN A 46 -1.29 25.51 -14.87
CA ASN A 46 0.14 25.38 -14.57
C ASN A 46 0.44 25.64 -13.10
N LEU A 47 -0.22 24.87 -12.23
CA LEU A 47 0.05 24.86 -10.80
C LEU A 47 1.37 24.14 -10.55
N SER A 48 2.22 24.71 -9.70
CA SER A 48 3.39 24.05 -9.16
C SER A 48 3.48 24.25 -7.65
N TYR A 49 3.82 23.18 -6.94
CA TYR A 49 3.98 23.18 -5.49
C TYR A 49 5.27 22.46 -5.12
N GLN A 50 6.14 23.14 -4.38
CA GLN A 50 7.37 22.55 -3.87
C GLN A 50 7.03 21.74 -2.61
N ILE A 51 7.15 20.42 -2.69
CA ILE A 51 6.93 19.52 -1.54
C ILE A 51 8.18 19.54 -0.64
N ASP A 52 9.36 19.42 -1.24
CA ASP A 52 10.67 19.54 -0.58
C ASP A 52 11.72 20.01 -1.60
N GLU A 53 13.00 20.12 -1.23
CA GLU A 53 14.08 20.59 -2.11
C GLU A 53 14.19 19.87 -3.47
N LYS A 54 13.79 18.59 -3.54
CA LYS A 54 13.93 17.73 -4.72
C LYS A 54 12.60 17.46 -5.42
N ASN A 55 11.48 17.73 -4.75
CA ASN A 55 10.16 17.34 -5.19
C ASN A 55 9.28 18.54 -5.53
N ILE A 56 8.91 18.62 -6.81
CA ILE A 56 7.95 19.60 -7.33
C ILE A 56 6.75 18.84 -7.88
N LEU A 57 5.58 19.08 -7.29
CA LEU A 57 4.30 18.72 -7.86
C LEU A 57 3.94 19.74 -8.93
N LYS A 58 3.63 19.28 -10.13
CA LYS A 58 3.13 20.11 -11.24
C LYS A 58 1.76 19.59 -11.66
N ILE A 59 0.82 20.49 -11.91
CA ILE A 59 -0.50 20.15 -12.41
C ILE A 59 -0.85 21.13 -13.53
N LYS A 60 -1.11 20.61 -14.72
CA LYS A 60 -1.39 21.47 -15.88
C LYS A 60 -2.70 22.21 -15.76
N SER A 61 -3.76 21.51 -15.33
CA SER A 61 -5.06 22.13 -15.11
C SER A 61 -5.77 21.56 -13.89
N VAL A 62 -6.45 22.43 -13.14
CA VAL A 62 -7.33 22.06 -12.04
C VAL A 62 -8.64 22.81 -12.21
N ASN A 63 -9.72 22.07 -12.42
CA ASN A 63 -11.08 22.59 -12.42
C ASN A 63 -11.71 22.39 -11.04
N ILE A 64 -12.32 23.44 -10.51
CA ILE A 64 -12.92 23.51 -9.18
C ILE A 64 -14.38 23.93 -9.36
N ASP A 65 -15.32 23.06 -8.98
CA ASP A 65 -16.76 23.36 -8.97
C ASP A 65 -17.27 23.44 -7.52
N PHE A 66 -17.98 24.51 -7.18
CA PHE A 66 -18.71 24.65 -5.92
C PHE A 66 -20.17 24.27 -6.18
N LEU A 67 -20.65 23.17 -5.58
CA LEU A 67 -21.91 22.53 -6.00
C LEU A 67 -23.17 23.12 -5.34
N GLU A 68 -23.02 23.86 -4.25
CA GLU A 68 -24.14 24.30 -3.38
C GLU A 68 -24.14 25.83 -3.25
N ILE A 69 -23.99 26.53 -4.37
CA ILE A 69 -24.10 28.00 -4.42
C ILE A 69 -25.41 28.38 -5.10
N ASP A 70 -26.31 29.00 -4.33
CA ASP A 70 -27.47 29.69 -4.85
C ASP A 70 -27.01 30.97 -5.58
N VAL A 71 -27.16 30.95 -6.89
CA VAL A 71 -26.74 32.05 -7.78
C VAL A 71 -27.63 33.29 -7.67
N ASP A 72 -28.77 33.21 -6.97
CA ASP A 72 -29.71 34.31 -6.75
C ASP A 72 -29.57 34.93 -5.34
N ALA A 73 -28.90 34.24 -4.40
CA ALA A 73 -28.64 34.72 -3.05
C ALA A 73 -27.83 36.04 -3.01
N LYS A 74 -27.76 36.76 -1.89
CA LYS A 74 -26.91 37.97 -1.79
C LYS A 74 -25.43 37.59 -1.85
N ASN A 75 -24.57 38.51 -2.29
CA ASN A 75 -23.14 38.26 -2.44
C ASN A 75 -22.48 37.65 -1.18
N ILE A 76 -22.81 38.14 0.02
CA ILE A 76 -22.22 37.61 1.26
C ILE A 76 -22.69 36.18 1.58
N ASP A 77 -23.96 35.87 1.30
CA ASP A 77 -24.53 34.53 1.49
C ASP A 77 -23.87 33.53 0.54
N ARG A 78 -23.59 33.95 -0.71
CA ARG A 78 -22.83 33.14 -1.68
C ARG A 78 -21.42 32.81 -1.21
N TYR A 79 -20.73 33.73 -0.52
CA TYR A 79 -19.42 33.46 0.07
C TYR A 79 -19.51 32.45 1.21
N LEU A 80 -20.49 32.59 2.09
CA LEU A 80 -20.72 31.66 3.20
C LEU A 80 -21.10 30.27 2.68
N GLN A 81 -21.93 30.20 1.64
CA GLN A 81 -22.27 28.97 0.93
C GLN A 81 -21.02 28.34 0.31
N ALA A 82 -20.18 29.10 -0.39
CA ALA A 82 -18.94 28.59 -0.98
C ALA A 82 -17.99 27.99 0.08
N LEU A 83 -17.86 28.62 1.26
CA LEU A 83 -17.01 28.15 2.36
C LEU A 83 -17.49 26.83 2.98
N ASN A 84 -18.80 26.56 2.94
CA ASN A 84 -19.41 25.35 3.48
C ASN A 84 -19.76 24.32 2.39
N SER A 85 -19.62 24.68 1.12
CA SER A 85 -20.04 23.83 0.01
C SER A 85 -19.14 22.62 -0.18
N LYS A 86 -19.74 21.58 -0.76
CA LYS A 86 -18.99 20.48 -1.36
C LYS A 86 -18.33 20.95 -2.67
N ILE A 87 -17.02 20.80 -2.73
CA ILE A 87 -16.18 21.25 -3.85
C ILE A 87 -15.80 20.03 -4.68
N LYS A 88 -16.15 20.01 -5.96
CA LYS A 88 -15.66 19.01 -6.92
C LYS A 88 -14.34 19.50 -7.50
N VAL A 89 -13.32 18.66 -7.44
CA VAL A 89 -12.00 18.96 -8.01
C VAL A 89 -11.69 17.96 -9.12
N ARG A 90 -11.29 18.47 -10.28
CA ARG A 90 -10.76 17.67 -11.39
C ARG A 90 -9.40 18.20 -11.78
N ALA A 91 -8.35 17.42 -11.54
CA ALA A 91 -6.98 17.74 -11.92
C ALA A 91 -6.56 16.93 -13.15
N GLN A 92 -5.80 17.53 -14.07
CA GLN A 92 -5.25 16.88 -15.27
C GLN A 92 -3.74 17.06 -15.35
N GLU A 93 -3.08 16.06 -15.92
CA GLU A 93 -1.62 16.00 -16.10
C GLU A 93 -0.88 16.34 -14.79
N ILE A 94 -1.11 15.51 -13.77
CA ILE A 94 -0.47 15.62 -12.46
C ILE A 94 0.89 14.96 -12.55
N GLN A 95 1.95 15.69 -12.27
CA GLN A 95 3.32 15.20 -12.32
C GLN A 95 4.04 15.45 -11.00
N LEU A 96 4.68 14.43 -10.46
CA LEU A 96 5.59 14.52 -9.34
C LEU A 96 6.87 13.73 -9.68
N GLN A 97 7.98 14.42 -9.91
CA GLN A 97 9.21 13.81 -10.45
C GLN A 97 8.92 12.98 -11.74
N LYS A 98 9.18 11.67 -11.69
CA LYS A 98 8.92 10.68 -12.74
C LYS A 98 7.47 10.20 -12.78
N PHE A 99 6.73 10.39 -11.70
CA PHE A 99 5.33 9.98 -11.57
C PHE A 99 4.44 10.92 -12.37
N LYS A 100 3.62 10.36 -13.28
CA LYS A 100 2.67 11.12 -14.10
C LYS A 100 1.31 10.43 -14.08
N LEU A 101 0.29 11.17 -13.64
CA LEU A 101 -1.10 10.78 -13.74
C LEU A 101 -1.81 11.61 -14.80
N LYS A 102 -2.65 10.96 -15.59
CA LYS A 102 -3.50 11.61 -16.59
C LYS A 102 -4.49 12.55 -15.93
N SER A 103 -5.15 12.08 -14.87
CA SER A 103 -6.12 12.89 -14.14
C SER A 103 -6.44 12.32 -12.76
N MET A 104 -7.05 13.15 -11.93
CA MET A 104 -7.67 12.79 -10.66
C MET A 104 -8.98 13.56 -10.51
N ASN A 105 -10.01 12.89 -10.01
CA ASN A 105 -11.26 13.53 -9.64
C ASN A 105 -11.55 13.24 -8.16
N CYS A 106 -12.03 14.23 -7.41
CA CYS A 106 -12.47 14.03 -6.03
C CYS A 106 -13.48 15.09 -5.60
N PHE A 107 -14.03 14.92 -4.41
CA PHE A 107 -14.82 15.94 -3.73
C PHE A 107 -14.16 16.32 -2.42
N VAL A 108 -13.91 17.61 -2.23
CA VAL A 108 -13.41 18.19 -0.99
C VAL A 108 -14.58 18.82 -0.27
N HIS A 109 -14.74 18.53 1.01
CA HIS A 109 -15.68 19.25 1.86
C HIS A 109 -15.14 19.35 3.28
N LYS A 110 -15.50 20.45 3.92
CA LYS A 110 -15.27 20.65 5.33
C LYS A 110 -16.35 19.92 6.11
N LYS A 111 -15.97 18.95 6.94
CA LYS A 111 -16.84 18.33 7.94
C LYS A 111 -16.97 19.25 9.15
N GLU A 112 -17.66 18.79 10.18
CA GLU A 112 -17.78 19.53 11.44
C GLU A 112 -16.41 19.96 12.00
N GLY A 113 -16.35 21.16 12.54
CA GLY A 113 -15.13 21.73 13.13
C GLY A 113 -14.03 22.02 12.12
N THR A 114 -12.90 21.34 12.25
CA THR A 114 -11.65 21.58 11.51
C THR A 114 -11.25 20.41 10.62
N ILE A 115 -12.15 19.44 10.44
CA ILE A 115 -11.91 18.23 9.66
C ILE A 115 -12.21 18.50 8.18
N ILE A 116 -11.28 18.13 7.32
CA ILE A 116 -11.45 18.12 5.87
C ILE A 116 -11.54 16.68 5.40
N GLU A 117 -12.55 16.39 4.58
CA GLU A 117 -12.68 15.12 3.87
C GLU A 117 -12.54 15.34 2.36
N VAL A 118 -11.60 14.61 1.76
CA VAL A 118 -11.43 14.43 0.32
C VAL A 118 -11.96 13.05 -0.04
N SER A 119 -13.20 13.00 -0.51
CA SER A 119 -13.94 11.78 -0.80
C SER A 119 -14.00 11.47 -2.30
N GLN A 120 -14.31 10.20 -2.61
CA GLN A 120 -14.44 9.67 -3.96
C GLN A 120 -13.26 10.00 -4.87
N ILE A 121 -12.04 9.94 -4.32
CA ILE A 121 -10.82 10.11 -5.08
C ILE A 121 -10.79 9.01 -6.15
N PHE A 122 -10.75 9.41 -7.41
CA PHE A 122 -10.70 8.51 -8.55
C PHE A 122 -9.55 8.91 -9.46
N ILE A 123 -8.66 7.95 -9.69
CA ILE A 123 -7.48 8.10 -10.55
C ILE A 123 -7.61 7.05 -11.66
N PRO A 124 -7.97 7.41 -12.90
CA PRO A 124 -8.22 6.43 -13.97
C PRO A 124 -7.03 5.50 -14.24
N ASP A 125 -5.81 5.99 -14.00
CA ASP A 125 -4.60 5.20 -14.18
C ASP A 125 -4.47 4.07 -13.14
N PHE A 126 -5.26 4.07 -12.07
CA PHE A 126 -5.28 3.00 -11.05
C PHE A 126 -6.41 1.97 -11.28
N GLY A 127 -7.08 2.01 -12.44
CA GLY A 127 -8.17 1.10 -12.81
C GLY A 127 -9.53 1.79 -12.87
N SER A 128 -10.58 1.09 -13.32
CA SER A 128 -11.89 1.72 -13.55
C SER A 128 -12.78 1.86 -12.32
N LYS A 129 -12.54 1.05 -11.28
CA LYS A 129 -13.40 0.96 -10.08
C LYS A 129 -12.85 1.69 -8.86
N ASN A 130 -11.60 2.13 -8.90
CA ASN A 130 -10.88 2.59 -7.73
C ASN A 130 -11.55 3.79 -7.05
N ARG A 131 -11.56 3.81 -5.72
CA ARG A 131 -12.15 4.90 -4.92
C ARG A 131 -11.37 5.14 -3.64
N GLY A 132 -10.89 6.36 -3.47
CA GLY A 132 -10.20 6.82 -2.28
C GLY A 132 -11.02 7.77 -1.41
N ASN A 133 -10.64 7.82 -0.14
CA ASN A 133 -11.07 8.78 0.84
C ASN A 133 -9.87 9.18 1.71
N LEU A 134 -9.69 10.48 1.91
CA LEU A 134 -8.69 11.06 2.79
C LEU A 134 -9.39 12.00 3.77
N THR A 135 -9.18 11.82 5.06
CA THR A 135 -9.64 12.72 6.10
C THR A 135 -8.44 13.23 6.89
N PHE A 136 -8.40 14.54 7.17
CA PHE A 136 -7.36 15.14 8.00
C PHE A 136 -7.91 16.34 8.77
N ASN A 137 -7.30 16.66 9.91
CA ASN A 137 -7.63 17.84 10.71
C ASN A 137 -6.69 19.01 10.36
N LEU A 138 -7.26 20.18 10.07
CA LEU A 138 -6.50 21.39 9.70
C LEU A 138 -5.66 21.97 10.85
N VAL A 139 -6.05 21.73 12.09
CA VAL A 139 -5.35 22.26 13.28
C VAL A 139 -4.26 21.30 13.72
N ASN A 140 -4.53 20.00 13.64
CA ASN A 140 -3.58 18.97 13.99
C ASN A 140 -3.44 17.96 12.83
N LEU A 141 -2.35 18.08 12.06
CA LEU A 141 -2.02 17.16 10.98
C LEU A 141 -1.59 15.75 11.48
N GLU A 142 -1.70 15.49 12.78
CA GLU A 142 -1.40 14.19 13.37
C GLU A 142 -2.54 13.17 13.25
N ASP A 143 -3.80 13.54 12.93
CA ASP A 143 -4.88 12.57 12.62
C ASP A 143 -5.20 12.61 11.13
N ILE A 144 -4.49 11.78 10.37
CA ILE A 144 -4.70 11.58 8.94
C ILE A 144 -5.21 10.17 8.73
N ARG A 145 -6.32 10.02 8.01
CA ARG A 145 -6.88 8.72 7.64
C ARG A 145 -7.05 8.64 6.15
N PHE A 146 -6.46 7.61 5.56
CA PHE A 146 -6.50 7.34 4.14
C PHE A 146 -7.06 5.94 3.92
N LYS A 147 -8.03 5.84 3.02
CA LYS A 147 -8.60 4.57 2.57
C LYS A 147 -8.71 4.61 1.06
N TYR A 148 -8.27 3.56 0.39
CA TYR A 148 -8.37 3.43 -1.05
C TYR A 148 -8.77 2.01 -1.41
N ASN A 149 -9.90 1.86 -2.10
CA ASN A 149 -10.43 0.55 -2.46
C ASN A 149 -10.30 0.31 -3.97
N ASP A 150 -10.28 -0.97 -4.33
CA ASP A 150 -10.35 -1.46 -5.71
C ASP A 150 -9.25 -0.89 -6.63
N LEU A 151 -8.03 -0.77 -6.10
CA LEU A 151 -6.85 -0.41 -6.88
C LEU A 151 -6.39 -1.61 -7.70
N ASP A 152 -6.25 -1.45 -9.01
CA ASP A 152 -5.62 -2.45 -9.85
C ASP A 152 -4.11 -2.43 -9.63
N ILE A 153 -3.60 -3.43 -8.90
CA ILE A 153 -2.20 -3.50 -8.52
C ILE A 153 -1.29 -3.54 -9.75
N ASN A 154 -1.72 -4.13 -10.87
CA ASN A 154 -0.93 -4.13 -12.11
C ASN A 154 -0.65 -2.73 -12.61
N ASN A 155 -1.57 -1.80 -12.37
CA ASN A 155 -1.42 -0.43 -12.82
C ASN A 155 -0.66 0.42 -11.82
N VAL A 156 -0.85 0.18 -10.52
CA VAL A 156 -0.15 0.90 -9.46
C VAL A 156 1.35 0.56 -9.42
N ILE A 157 1.74 -0.71 -9.57
CA ILE A 157 3.16 -1.13 -9.47
C ILE A 157 4.05 -0.52 -10.54
N LYS A 158 3.48 -0.14 -11.70
CA LYS A 158 4.20 0.54 -12.80
C LYS A 158 4.83 1.85 -12.36
N TYR A 159 4.34 2.45 -11.28
CA TYR A 159 4.83 3.70 -10.73
C TYR A 159 5.98 3.54 -9.72
N PHE A 160 6.28 2.31 -9.31
CA PHE A 160 7.34 2.01 -8.34
C PHE A 160 8.58 1.37 -8.99
N ASP A 161 8.70 1.45 -10.31
CA ASP A 161 9.74 0.76 -11.11
C ASP A 161 9.88 -0.73 -10.73
N ALA A 162 8.76 -1.35 -10.30
CA ALA A 162 8.72 -2.69 -9.76
C ALA A 162 7.88 -3.60 -10.66
N SER A 163 8.40 -4.81 -10.92
CA SER A 163 7.64 -5.90 -11.55
C SER A 163 7.42 -6.99 -10.50
N LEU A 164 6.22 -6.99 -9.90
CA LEU A 164 5.86 -7.99 -8.88
C LEU A 164 5.22 -9.24 -9.47
N GLY A 165 4.92 -9.25 -10.78
CA GLY A 165 4.10 -10.30 -11.39
C GLY A 165 2.68 -10.40 -10.81
N LEU A 166 2.27 -9.49 -9.93
CA LEU A 166 1.01 -9.59 -9.19
C LEU A 166 -0.10 -8.83 -9.92
N SER A 167 -1.26 -9.46 -10.03
CA SER A 167 -2.43 -8.91 -10.70
C SER A 167 -3.71 -9.08 -9.87
N GLY A 168 -4.61 -8.10 -9.92
CA GLY A 168 -5.87 -8.10 -9.17
C GLY A 168 -6.16 -6.79 -8.46
N LEU A 169 -7.21 -6.79 -7.64
CA LEU A 169 -7.66 -5.61 -6.91
C LEU A 169 -7.19 -5.64 -5.45
N ILE A 170 -6.59 -4.54 -5.00
CA ILE A 170 -6.17 -4.35 -3.62
C ILE A 170 -6.90 -3.16 -2.98
N ASN A 171 -7.01 -3.23 -1.67
CA ASN A 171 -7.45 -2.13 -0.81
C ASN A 171 -6.28 -1.70 0.07
N ILE A 172 -6.15 -0.40 0.28
CA ILE A 172 -5.15 0.24 1.14
C ILE A 172 -5.89 1.00 2.23
N ASN A 173 -5.47 0.85 3.47
CA ASN A 173 -5.84 1.75 4.55
C ASN A 173 -4.56 2.25 5.21
N ALA A 174 -4.52 3.52 5.59
CA ALA A 174 -3.46 4.09 6.39
C ALA A 174 -4.05 5.08 7.40
N GLN A 175 -3.48 5.09 8.59
CA GLN A 175 -3.80 6.05 9.64
C GLN A 175 -2.49 6.57 10.22
N VAL A 176 -2.41 7.88 10.36
CA VAL A 176 -1.36 8.57 11.11
C VAL A 176 -2.01 9.07 12.39
N ASN A 177 -1.41 8.73 13.54
CA ASN A 177 -1.79 9.20 14.88
C ASN A 177 -0.60 9.09 15.85
N GLY A 178 0.50 9.78 15.51
CA GLY A 178 1.81 9.60 16.13
C GLY A 178 2.60 8.47 15.46
N ASP A 179 2.03 7.27 15.45
CA ASP A 179 2.49 6.15 14.62
C ASP A 179 1.79 6.14 13.26
N ILE A 180 2.36 5.42 12.28
CA ILE A 180 1.72 5.16 11.00
C ILE A 180 1.25 3.71 10.96
N LYS A 181 -0.06 3.48 11.01
CA LYS A 181 -0.66 2.16 10.80
C LYS A 181 -1.07 2.04 9.35
N ALA A 182 -0.61 1.02 8.65
CA ALA A 182 -0.96 0.80 7.25
C ALA A 182 -1.36 -0.66 7.02
N SER A 183 -2.33 -0.87 6.13
CA SER A 183 -2.75 -2.21 5.72
C SER A 183 -2.98 -2.26 4.23
N VAL A 184 -2.50 -3.31 3.58
CA VAL A 184 -2.86 -3.67 2.21
C VAL A 184 -3.57 -5.02 2.24
N SER A 185 -4.73 -5.12 1.60
CA SER A 185 -5.48 -6.38 1.53
C SER A 185 -5.98 -6.63 0.11
N GLY A 186 -6.04 -7.88 -0.30
CA GLY A 186 -6.61 -8.29 -1.59
C GLY A 186 -7.21 -9.67 -1.52
N LYS A 187 -8.08 -9.99 -2.49
CA LYS A 187 -8.66 -11.32 -2.67
C LYS A 187 -8.56 -11.71 -4.13
N ASN A 188 -8.40 -13.01 -4.38
CA ASN A 188 -8.30 -13.59 -5.73
C ASN A 188 -7.26 -12.86 -6.59
N LEU A 189 -6.08 -12.58 -6.01
CA LEU A 189 -4.96 -12.03 -6.77
C LEU A 189 -4.27 -13.16 -7.52
N VAL A 190 -3.59 -12.84 -8.61
CA VAL A 190 -2.81 -13.81 -9.38
C VAL A 190 -1.37 -13.36 -9.41
N LEU A 191 -0.49 -14.17 -8.82
CA LEU A 191 0.96 -14.05 -8.94
C LEU A 191 1.41 -14.79 -10.20
N LYS A 192 1.91 -14.06 -11.18
CA LYS A 192 2.27 -14.59 -12.49
C LYS A 192 3.69 -15.12 -12.54
N GLY A 193 3.87 -16.21 -13.27
CA GLY A 193 5.17 -16.80 -13.55
C GLY A 193 5.83 -17.50 -12.35
N PHE A 194 5.07 -17.78 -11.29
CA PHE A 194 5.52 -18.54 -10.14
C PHE A 194 4.39 -19.41 -9.56
N ARG A 195 4.68 -20.69 -9.29
CA ARG A 195 3.77 -21.68 -8.66
C ARG A 195 4.20 -21.92 -7.22
N VAL A 196 3.67 -21.11 -6.29
CA VAL A 196 4.00 -21.17 -4.85
C VAL A 196 3.61 -22.51 -4.26
N ASP A 197 2.40 -22.99 -4.58
CA ASP A 197 1.87 -24.25 -4.07
C ASP A 197 2.80 -25.42 -4.44
N ASP A 198 3.18 -25.55 -5.70
CA ASP A 198 4.16 -26.55 -6.16
C ASP A 198 5.50 -26.49 -5.41
N VAL A 199 6.04 -25.29 -5.17
CA VAL A 199 7.34 -25.13 -4.48
C VAL A 199 7.24 -25.62 -3.05
N ILE A 200 6.16 -25.25 -2.35
CA ILE A 200 5.92 -25.66 -0.97
C ILE A 200 5.62 -27.15 -0.95
N THR A 201 4.64 -27.63 -1.69
CA THR A 201 4.22 -29.03 -1.74
C THR A 201 5.37 -29.95 -2.14
N ASN A 202 6.16 -29.62 -3.18
CA ASN A 202 7.33 -30.43 -3.53
C ASN A 202 8.39 -30.44 -2.41
N PHE A 203 8.61 -29.31 -1.71
CA PHE A 203 9.52 -29.28 -0.56
C PHE A 203 8.99 -30.17 0.58
N LEU A 204 7.67 -30.14 0.80
CA LEU A 204 6.96 -30.96 1.75
C LEU A 204 6.92 -32.45 1.31
N ASP A 205 6.98 -32.77 0.02
CA ASP A 205 6.87 -34.14 -0.51
C ASP A 205 8.23 -34.81 -0.78
N THR A 206 9.29 -34.01 -1.04
CA THR A 206 10.68 -34.50 -1.07
C THR A 206 11.10 -35.09 0.30
N ARG A 207 10.24 -34.93 1.33
CA ARG A 207 10.24 -35.69 2.58
C ARG A 207 10.02 -37.22 2.39
N ASN A 208 9.58 -37.70 1.23
CA ASN A 208 9.30 -39.12 0.95
C ASN A 208 10.18 -39.80 -0.11
N ILE A 209 10.89 -39.04 -0.96
CA ILE A 209 11.75 -39.62 -2.00
C ILE A 209 13.06 -38.82 -2.04
N GLY A 210 14.16 -39.49 -1.73
CA GLY A 210 15.48 -38.88 -1.76
C GLY A 210 15.85 -38.48 -3.19
N ILE A 211 15.82 -37.19 -3.51
CA ILE A 211 16.29 -36.68 -4.80
C ILE A 211 17.18 -35.45 -4.62
N ILE A 212 18.26 -35.49 -5.39
CA ILE A 212 19.48 -34.69 -5.39
C ILE A 212 19.34 -33.41 -6.25
N ASP A 213 18.19 -33.17 -6.89
CA ASP A 213 17.99 -32.07 -7.85
C ASP A 213 17.45 -30.77 -7.24
N ALA A 214 17.36 -30.67 -5.91
CA ALA A 214 16.76 -29.54 -5.20
C ALA A 214 17.77 -28.50 -4.70
N ALA A 215 19.01 -28.46 -5.19
CA ALA A 215 20.10 -27.66 -4.59
C ALA A 215 19.75 -26.18 -4.32
N ALA A 216 18.98 -25.52 -5.20
CA ALA A 216 18.54 -24.14 -4.99
C ALA A 216 17.44 -24.00 -3.91
N VAL A 217 16.47 -24.92 -3.88
CA VAL A 217 15.42 -24.99 -2.82
C VAL A 217 16.07 -25.32 -1.47
N LEU A 218 17.08 -26.20 -1.48
CA LEU A 218 17.83 -26.60 -0.29
C LEU A 218 18.74 -25.47 0.23
N ALA A 219 19.31 -24.65 -0.67
CA ALA A 219 20.18 -23.54 -0.31
C ALA A 219 19.43 -22.28 0.17
N LEU A 220 18.29 -21.95 -0.45
CA LEU A 220 17.52 -20.73 -0.14
C LEU A 220 16.29 -21.01 0.74
N GLY A 221 15.81 -22.25 0.80
CA GLY A 221 14.49 -22.60 1.33
C GLY A 221 13.36 -22.18 0.38
N PRO A 222 12.14 -22.76 0.50
CA PRO A 222 11.01 -22.39 -0.34
C PRO A 222 10.64 -20.90 -0.18
N ILE A 223 10.84 -20.34 1.01
CA ILE A 223 10.61 -18.91 1.28
C ILE A 223 11.72 -18.04 0.70
N GLY A 224 12.97 -18.51 0.65
CA GLY A 224 14.06 -17.78 -0.02
C GLY A 224 13.88 -17.73 -1.53
N LEU A 225 13.21 -18.72 -2.12
CA LEU A 225 12.76 -18.65 -3.52
C LEU A 225 11.65 -17.61 -3.71
N LEU A 226 10.73 -17.44 -2.76
CA LEU A 226 9.72 -16.37 -2.83
C LEU A 226 10.32 -14.96 -2.79
N TYR A 227 11.52 -14.80 -2.22
CA TYR A 227 12.21 -13.51 -2.12
C TYR A 227 12.84 -13.05 -3.43
N THR A 228 13.45 -13.97 -4.19
CA THR A 228 13.94 -13.68 -5.53
C THR A 228 12.75 -13.35 -6.45
N SER A 229 12.81 -12.26 -7.21
CA SER A 229 11.65 -11.84 -8.01
C SER A 229 11.19 -12.97 -8.93
N ALA A 230 9.87 -13.23 -8.99
CA ALA A 230 9.28 -14.26 -9.84
C ALA A 230 9.76 -14.16 -11.31
N ALA A 231 9.98 -12.93 -11.78
CA ALA A 231 10.52 -12.63 -13.11
C ALA A 231 11.98 -13.12 -13.31
N SER A 232 12.80 -13.07 -12.26
CA SER A 232 14.20 -13.56 -12.31
C SER A 232 14.27 -15.09 -12.18
N LEU A 233 13.38 -15.69 -11.40
CA LEU A 233 13.37 -17.14 -11.17
C LEU A 233 12.86 -17.96 -12.35
N GLY A 234 11.81 -17.48 -13.02
CA GLY A 234 11.24 -18.18 -14.17
C GLY A 234 12.21 -18.34 -15.35
N GLN A 235 13.31 -17.57 -15.36
CA GLN A 235 14.35 -17.65 -16.39
C GLN A 235 15.59 -18.47 -15.95
N THR A 236 15.86 -18.62 -14.65
CA THR A 236 17.16 -19.13 -14.17
C THR A 236 17.11 -20.53 -13.57
N ILE A 237 15.96 -21.00 -13.06
CA ILE A 237 15.87 -22.35 -12.46
C ILE A 237 15.06 -23.28 -13.37
N GLY A 238 15.76 -24.13 -14.13
CA GLY A 238 15.21 -25.01 -15.16
C GLY A 238 14.15 -26.03 -14.71
N GLY A 239 13.91 -26.18 -13.40
CA GLY A 239 12.85 -27.02 -12.81
C GLY A 239 11.55 -26.30 -12.46
N PHE A 240 11.56 -24.97 -12.29
CA PHE A 240 10.37 -24.17 -11.98
C PHE A 240 9.90 -23.42 -13.22
N ARG A 241 9.44 -24.17 -14.23
CA ARG A 241 8.99 -23.62 -15.51
C ARG A 241 7.61 -22.97 -15.40
N GLY A 242 7.57 -21.66 -15.16
CA GLY A 242 6.37 -20.82 -15.35
C GLY A 242 5.11 -21.28 -14.60
N GLY A 243 3.97 -20.66 -14.93
CA GLY A 243 2.68 -20.89 -14.28
C GLY A 243 2.35 -19.81 -13.25
N ASP A 244 1.08 -19.75 -12.85
CA ASP A 244 0.56 -18.69 -11.99
C ASP A 244 0.07 -19.27 -10.66
N THR A 245 0.14 -18.50 -9.57
CA THR A 245 -0.46 -18.83 -8.28
C THR A 245 -1.66 -17.95 -8.02
N ASN A 246 -2.79 -18.57 -7.71
CA ASN A 246 -3.96 -17.86 -7.21
C ASN A 246 -3.81 -17.62 -5.70
N LEU A 247 -3.73 -16.35 -5.32
CA LEU A 247 -3.74 -15.91 -3.93
C LEU A 247 -5.20 -15.66 -3.54
N LYS A 248 -5.82 -16.62 -2.84
CA LYS A 248 -7.21 -16.54 -2.36
C LYS A 248 -7.41 -15.28 -1.52
N GLN A 249 -6.45 -14.98 -0.64
CA GLN A 249 -6.48 -13.78 0.19
C GLN A 249 -5.07 -13.34 0.59
N VAL A 250 -4.84 -12.03 0.57
CA VAL A 250 -3.61 -11.38 1.06
C VAL A 250 -3.99 -10.32 2.09
N ASN A 251 -3.24 -10.26 3.18
CA ASN A 251 -3.26 -9.15 4.11
C ASN A 251 -1.83 -8.80 4.52
N ALA A 252 -1.51 -7.51 4.53
CA ALA A 252 -0.25 -6.99 5.04
C ALA A 252 -0.57 -5.75 5.89
N ALA A 253 -0.78 -5.97 7.19
CA ALA A 253 -0.97 -4.93 8.19
C ALA A 253 0.32 -4.69 8.97
N ILE A 254 0.72 -3.43 9.03
CA ILE A 254 1.95 -2.98 9.68
C ILE A 254 1.72 -1.73 10.53
N THR A 255 2.56 -1.57 11.54
CA THR A 255 2.72 -0.32 12.30
C THR A 255 4.14 0.19 12.10
N LEU A 256 4.30 1.46 11.74
CA LEU A 256 5.58 2.15 11.68
C LEU A 256 5.67 3.12 12.87
N THR A 257 6.61 2.84 13.77
CA THR A 257 6.92 3.64 14.96
C THR A 257 8.36 4.11 14.87
N GLY A 258 8.57 5.40 14.58
CA GLY A 258 9.88 5.92 14.19
C GLY A 258 10.41 5.18 12.96
N ASP A 259 11.55 4.51 13.10
CA ASP A 259 12.19 3.74 12.01
C ASP A 259 11.84 2.25 12.01
N LEU A 260 11.01 1.79 12.96
CA LEU A 260 10.66 0.38 13.11
C LEU A 260 9.29 0.08 12.47
N ILE A 261 9.30 -0.77 11.45
CA ILE A 261 8.10 -1.45 10.93
C ILE A 261 7.87 -2.70 11.77
N ILE A 262 6.66 -2.85 12.29
CA ILE A 262 6.18 -4.02 13.03
C ILE A 262 5.10 -4.68 12.17
N PHE A 263 5.20 -6.00 11.97
CA PHE A 263 4.21 -6.79 11.24
C PHE A 263 3.12 -7.24 12.21
N GLU A 264 1.94 -6.65 12.07
CA GLU A 264 0.78 -6.93 12.93
C GLU A 264 0.01 -8.16 12.44
N ASP A 265 -0.26 -8.20 11.13
CA ASP A 265 -0.95 -9.29 10.45
C ASP A 265 -0.51 -9.32 8.99
N VAL A 266 0.53 -10.11 8.71
CA VAL A 266 1.04 -10.30 7.36
C VAL A 266 0.89 -11.76 6.99
N ALA A 267 -0.02 -12.04 6.06
CA ALA A 267 -0.36 -13.38 5.64
C ALA A 267 -0.87 -13.44 4.20
N VAL A 268 -0.64 -14.58 3.56
CA VAL A 268 -1.18 -14.92 2.24
C VAL A 268 -1.68 -16.36 2.24
N ALA A 269 -2.92 -16.53 1.80
CA ALA A 269 -3.50 -17.83 1.48
C ALA A 269 -3.39 -18.05 -0.02
N THR A 270 -2.75 -19.15 -0.41
CA THR A 270 -2.72 -19.67 -1.78
C THR A 270 -3.90 -20.64 -1.97
N GLN A 271 -3.81 -21.56 -2.94
CA GLN A 271 -4.83 -22.59 -3.08
C GLN A 271 -4.71 -23.67 -1.99
N GLU A 272 -3.49 -24.02 -1.60
CA GLU A 272 -3.21 -25.13 -0.69
C GLU A 272 -2.64 -24.68 0.67
N HIS A 273 -1.92 -23.55 0.71
CA HIS A 273 -1.10 -23.17 1.86
C HIS A 273 -1.49 -21.82 2.46
N LEU A 274 -1.30 -21.70 3.78
CA LEU A 274 -1.31 -20.42 4.48
C LEU A 274 0.12 -20.05 4.89
N ILE A 275 0.60 -18.93 4.37
CA ILE A 275 1.94 -18.40 4.65
C ILE A 275 1.78 -17.13 5.49
N ILE A 276 2.53 -17.04 6.59
CA ILE A 276 2.52 -15.88 7.49
C ILE A 276 3.92 -15.30 7.65
N ALA A 277 4.01 -14.00 7.94
CA ALA A 277 5.23 -13.33 8.35
C ALA A 277 5.03 -12.62 9.69
N GLN A 278 5.97 -12.82 10.61
CA GLN A 278 5.97 -12.25 11.96
C GLN A 278 7.30 -11.53 12.22
N GLY A 279 7.28 -10.51 13.08
CA GLY A 279 8.47 -9.71 13.41
C GLY A 279 8.37 -8.30 12.83
N GLY A 280 9.43 -7.83 12.20
CA GLY A 280 9.48 -6.48 11.65
C GLY A 280 10.76 -6.15 10.91
N ALA A 281 10.99 -4.86 10.70
CA ALA A 281 12.15 -4.35 9.99
C ALA A 281 12.50 -2.94 10.48
N ASN A 282 13.79 -2.60 10.54
CA ASN A 282 14.25 -1.24 10.78
C ASN A 282 14.63 -0.59 9.44
N ILE A 283 13.94 0.48 9.06
CA ILE A 283 14.09 1.13 7.75
C ILE A 283 15.41 1.89 7.67
N GLU A 284 15.77 2.66 8.71
CA GLU A 284 17.00 3.45 8.75
C GLU A 284 18.24 2.56 8.65
N LYS A 285 18.28 1.50 9.46
CA LYS A 285 19.38 0.52 9.48
C LYS A 285 19.31 -0.48 8.33
N GLN A 286 18.20 -0.53 7.60
CA GLN A 286 17.93 -1.50 6.54
C GLN A 286 18.11 -2.95 7.00
N THR A 287 17.58 -3.32 8.16
CA THR A 287 17.75 -4.65 8.77
C THR A 287 16.43 -5.29 9.12
N PHE A 288 16.35 -6.61 8.99
CA PHE A 288 15.23 -7.38 9.53
C PHE A 288 15.28 -7.44 11.06
N LYS A 289 14.11 -7.39 11.70
CA LYS A 289 13.95 -7.46 13.15
C LYS A 289 13.12 -8.69 13.48
N ASP A 290 13.79 -9.75 13.92
CA ASP A 290 13.14 -11.00 14.36
C ASP A 290 12.14 -11.56 13.32
N LEU A 291 12.47 -11.42 12.03
CA LEU A 291 11.59 -11.83 10.94
C LEU A 291 11.52 -13.34 10.85
N VAL A 292 10.31 -13.88 10.98
CA VAL A 292 10.01 -15.31 10.80
C VAL A 292 8.90 -15.44 9.78
N VAL A 293 9.14 -16.24 8.74
CA VAL A 293 8.13 -16.62 7.76
C VAL A 293 7.79 -18.08 7.99
N SER A 294 6.49 -18.39 8.04
CA SER A 294 6.00 -19.75 8.33
C SER A 294 4.97 -20.20 7.31
N VAL A 295 4.99 -21.48 6.95
CA VAL A 295 3.84 -22.18 6.36
C VAL A 295 3.13 -22.86 7.53
N ILE A 296 1.82 -22.66 7.63
CA ILE A 296 1.01 -23.16 8.75
C ILE A 296 -0.15 -24.01 8.24
N ASP A 297 -0.48 -25.05 9.00
CA ASP A 297 -1.56 -25.98 8.69
C ASP A 297 -2.96 -25.42 9.03
N GLU A 298 -3.99 -26.24 8.79
CA GLU A 298 -5.39 -25.99 9.13
C GLU A 298 -5.66 -25.74 10.63
N LYS A 299 -4.78 -26.21 11.51
CA LYS A 299 -4.82 -25.98 12.97
C LYS A 299 -4.00 -24.75 13.38
N TYR A 300 -3.45 -24.02 12.41
CA TYR A 300 -2.55 -22.88 12.58
C TYR A 300 -1.23 -23.24 13.30
N CYS A 301 -0.84 -24.51 13.24
CA CYS A 301 0.46 -25.02 13.68
C CYS A 301 1.49 -24.76 12.57
N PRO A 302 2.73 -24.38 12.91
CA PRO A 302 3.79 -24.27 11.91
C PRO A 302 4.17 -25.64 11.36
N GLU A 303 4.12 -25.80 10.03
CA GLU A 303 4.71 -26.94 9.32
C GLU A 303 6.14 -26.63 8.87
N LEU A 304 6.36 -25.37 8.49
CA LEU A 304 7.65 -24.83 8.05
C LEU A 304 7.89 -23.50 8.74
N GLN A 305 9.11 -23.26 9.21
CA GLN A 305 9.56 -21.94 9.68
C GLN A 305 10.93 -21.60 9.15
N GLN A 306 11.07 -20.35 8.71
CA GLN A 306 12.31 -19.78 8.23
C GLN A 306 12.55 -18.43 8.89
N ILE A 307 13.68 -18.33 9.60
CA ILE A 307 14.10 -17.09 10.25
C ILE A 307 14.99 -16.32 9.28
N ILE A 308 14.68 -15.05 9.07
CA ILE A 308 15.42 -14.14 8.20
C ILE A 308 16.09 -13.08 9.08
N LYS A 309 17.42 -12.97 8.95
CA LYS A 309 18.25 -12.00 9.67
C LYS A 309 19.06 -11.15 8.68
N GLY A 310 19.92 -10.28 9.20
CA GLY A 310 20.82 -9.47 8.38
C GLY A 310 20.16 -8.23 7.79
N THR A 311 20.79 -7.67 6.76
CA THR A 311 20.33 -6.45 6.07
C THR A 311 19.37 -6.80 4.93
N PHE A 312 18.61 -5.81 4.44
CA PHE A 312 17.76 -5.99 3.26
C PHE A 312 18.58 -6.36 2.02
N SER A 313 19.80 -5.84 1.90
CA SER A 313 20.73 -6.13 0.80
C SER A 313 21.44 -7.47 0.92
N LYS A 314 21.58 -8.00 2.14
CA LYS A 314 22.25 -9.27 2.43
C LYS A 314 21.46 -10.03 3.51
N PRO A 315 20.27 -10.55 3.16
CA PRO A 315 19.49 -11.36 4.08
C PRO A 315 20.25 -12.63 4.44
N GLU A 316 20.30 -12.94 5.72
CA GLU A 316 20.82 -14.18 6.26
C GLU A 316 19.65 -15.09 6.58
N ILE A 317 19.41 -16.04 5.68
CA ILE A 317 18.39 -17.06 5.85
C ILE A 317 18.95 -18.13 6.79
N SER A 318 18.34 -18.28 7.96
CA SER A 318 18.67 -19.37 8.88
C SER A 318 18.18 -20.71 8.33
N LYS A 319 18.77 -21.81 8.81
CA LYS A 319 18.32 -23.16 8.49
C LYS A 319 16.81 -23.29 8.71
N THR A 320 16.11 -23.80 7.69
CA THR A 320 14.68 -24.02 7.76
C THR A 320 14.38 -25.08 8.82
N LYS A 321 13.40 -24.78 9.67
CA LYS A 321 12.85 -25.73 10.63
C LYS A 321 11.58 -26.32 10.05
N ALA A 322 11.57 -27.64 9.90
CA ALA A 322 10.37 -28.39 9.56
C ALA A 322 9.88 -29.12 10.82
N PHE A 323 8.57 -29.12 11.01
CA PHE A 323 7.89 -29.73 12.16
C PHE A 323 7.25 -31.05 11.73
N LEU A 324 7.41 -32.11 12.54
CA LEU A 324 6.91 -33.46 12.27
C LEU A 324 5.77 -33.84 13.22
N ASP A 325 4.65 -34.33 12.70
CA ASP A 325 3.55 -34.90 13.50
C ASP A 325 3.85 -36.31 14.06
N THR A 326 5.04 -36.85 13.82
CA THR A 326 5.40 -38.22 14.24
C THR A 326 6.28 -38.23 15.49
N ALA A 327 5.67 -38.65 16.58
CA ALA A 327 6.34 -39.09 17.80
C ALA A 327 7.14 -40.41 17.60
N THR A 328 8.06 -40.52 16.63
CA THR A 328 8.97 -41.68 16.48
C THR A 328 10.13 -41.42 15.48
N ALA A 329 10.81 -40.27 15.50
CA ALA A 329 12.07 -40.13 14.77
C ALA A 329 13.25 -40.09 15.76
N PRO A 330 14.26 -40.98 15.64
CA PRO A 330 15.43 -40.90 16.48
C PRO A 330 16.15 -39.58 16.22
N VAL A 331 16.47 -38.86 17.30
CA VAL A 331 17.39 -37.72 17.26
C VAL A 331 18.81 -38.27 17.12
N SER A 332 19.14 -38.80 15.94
CA SER A 332 20.49 -39.26 15.63
C SER A 332 21.05 -38.43 14.49
N SER A 333 21.92 -37.49 14.89
CA SER A 333 23.09 -36.99 14.16
C SER A 333 23.07 -37.12 12.62
N VAL A 334 22.86 -36.01 11.91
CA VAL A 334 23.29 -35.88 10.51
C VAL A 334 24.13 -34.62 10.34
N THR A 335 25.42 -34.85 10.22
CA THR A 335 26.45 -33.92 9.79
C THR A 335 26.38 -33.75 8.27
N SER A 336 25.55 -32.82 7.80
CA SER A 336 25.77 -32.02 6.57
C SER A 336 24.68 -30.96 6.46
N SER A 337 25.01 -29.77 6.97
CA SER A 337 24.62 -28.44 6.50
C SER A 337 23.18 -28.00 6.18
N THR A 338 22.09 -28.80 6.20
CA THR A 338 20.87 -28.30 5.51
C THR A 338 19.56 -28.16 6.32
N PHE A 339 19.20 -29.02 7.29
CA PHE A 339 17.91 -28.85 8.03
C PHE A 339 17.95 -29.26 9.49
N GLN A 340 17.14 -28.60 10.33
CA GLN A 340 16.89 -29.00 11.72
C GLN A 340 15.42 -29.35 11.91
N PHE A 341 15.13 -30.64 12.09
CA PHE A 341 13.79 -31.11 12.43
C PHE A 341 13.58 -30.98 13.95
N VAL A 342 12.50 -30.32 14.35
CA VAL A 342 12.11 -30.21 15.76
C VAL A 342 10.92 -31.14 15.97
N GLY A 343 11.10 -32.18 16.78
CA GLY A 343 9.99 -33.06 17.19
C GLY A 343 8.89 -32.23 17.85
N VAL A 344 7.65 -32.39 17.39
CA VAL A 344 6.53 -31.54 17.81
C VAL A 344 6.04 -32.01 19.18
N GLY A 345 6.44 -31.29 20.24
CA GLY A 345 5.62 -31.22 21.45
C GLY A 345 4.28 -30.57 21.11
N LYS A 346 3.20 -30.83 21.88
CA LYS A 346 1.81 -30.37 21.66
C LYS A 346 1.74 -29.09 20.82
N CYS A 347 1.13 -29.16 19.63
CA CYS A 347 1.00 -28.01 18.73
C CYS A 347 0.54 -26.76 19.47
N LYS A 348 1.22 -25.65 19.22
CA LYS A 348 0.83 -24.32 19.67
C LYS A 348 0.47 -23.48 18.45
N PRO A 349 -0.82 -23.16 18.22
CA PRO A 349 -1.24 -22.25 17.16
C PRO A 349 -0.51 -20.91 17.24
N ILE A 350 0.07 -20.45 16.14
CA ILE A 350 0.91 -19.24 16.10
C ILE A 350 0.28 -18.05 15.39
N TYR A 351 -0.90 -18.22 14.78
CA TYR A 351 -1.53 -17.20 13.96
C TYR A 351 -3.02 -17.05 14.28
N LYS A 352 -3.48 -15.80 14.31
CA LYS A 352 -4.85 -15.39 14.67
C LYS A 352 -5.38 -14.26 13.78
N GLY A 353 -4.74 -14.02 12.64
CA GLY A 353 -5.04 -12.90 11.75
C GLY A 353 -6.30 -13.11 10.90
N VAL A 354 -6.51 -12.17 9.97
CA VAL A 354 -7.72 -12.07 9.15
C VAL A 354 -7.73 -13.01 7.95
N VAL A 355 -6.56 -13.44 7.48
CA VAL A 355 -6.44 -14.43 6.38
C VAL A 355 -6.73 -15.81 6.94
N LYS A 356 -7.65 -16.57 6.37
CA LYS A 356 -7.95 -17.93 6.81
C LYS A 356 -7.15 -18.96 6.02
N HIS A 357 -6.92 -20.12 6.63
CA HIS A 357 -6.37 -21.25 5.89
C HIS A 357 -7.30 -21.57 4.72
N PRO A 358 -6.79 -21.81 3.51
CA PRO A 358 -7.65 -22.20 2.39
C PRO A 358 -8.36 -23.52 2.70
N GLU A 359 -9.66 -23.58 2.40
CA GLU A 359 -10.37 -24.86 2.32
C GLU A 359 -9.97 -25.52 0.98
N LEU A 360 -9.66 -26.82 1.02
CA LEU A 360 -9.46 -27.63 -0.17
C LEU A 360 -10.85 -27.86 -0.79
N GLU A 361 -11.06 -27.37 -2.01
CA GLU A 361 -12.31 -27.55 -2.77
C GLU A 361 -12.36 -28.90 -3.50
#